data_AF-A0A2L1UFI7-F1
#
_entry.id   AF-A0A2L1UFI7-F1
#
_cell.length_a   1.000
_cell.length_b   1.000
_cell.length_c   1.000
_cell.angle_alpha   90.00
_cell.angle_beta   90.00
_cell.angle_gamma   90.00
#
_symmetry.space_group_name_H-M   'P 1'
#
loop_
_entity.id
_entity.type
_entity.pdbx_description
1 polymer ?
#
loop_
_entity_poly.entity_id
_entity_poly.type
_entity_poly.pdbx_seq_one_letter_code
_entity_poly.pdbx_strand_id
1 'polypeptide(L)'
;MASIRKRGTNSYLLTVELGYDAQGKRVIKDNPMNGVKKPKEKATREIEVYDEHEVQQLTNALEKEPLRFKVLVMLALITGMRRGELVGLEWKHVDLNEGIIHIKQSIPIAADGVPVIKTSKTKNSVRQISLPASMVDLLKKYRVHYLQEKMKLLDRWDEGNEEKREFVFSNPDGKPIYFSRPTKW
;
A
#
# COMPACT_ATOMS: atom_id res chain seq x y z
N MET A 1 1.73 30.69 17.70
CA MET A 1 0.40 30.26 18.23
C MET A 1 0.11 28.81 17.81
N ALA A 2 -0.65 28.05 18.63
CA ALA A 2 -1.16 26.73 18.25
C ALA A 2 -2.65 26.81 17.87
N SER A 3 -3.05 26.15 16.78
CA SER A 3 -4.44 26.02 16.38
C SER A 3 -4.79 24.58 16.03
N ILE A 4 -6.05 24.22 16.27
CA ILE A 4 -6.62 22.94 15.88
C ILE A 4 -7.80 23.18 14.94
N ARG A 5 -7.74 22.60 13.75
CA ARG A 5 -8.80 22.71 12.73
C ARG A 5 -9.31 21.33 12.39
N LYS A 6 -10.63 21.13 12.38
CA LYS A 6 -11.23 19.87 11.95
C LYS A 6 -11.06 19.70 10.43
N ARG A 7 -10.45 18.59 9.99
CA ARG A 7 -10.22 18.23 8.58
C ARG A 7 -11.22 17.16 8.09
N GLY A 8 -11.76 16.35 8.98
CA GLY A 8 -12.73 15.30 8.65
C GLY A 8 -13.51 14.84 9.88
N THR A 9 -14.33 13.79 9.71
CA THR A 9 -15.21 13.26 10.78
C THR A 9 -14.46 12.97 12.07
N ASN A 10 -13.24 12.43 11.96
CA ASN A 10 -12.33 12.15 13.09
C ASN A 10 -10.88 12.57 12.80
N SER A 11 -10.68 13.60 11.98
CA SER A 11 -9.35 14.10 11.61
C SER A 11 -9.25 15.57 11.96
N TYR A 12 -8.17 15.94 12.64
CA TYR A 12 -7.86 17.32 13.02
C TYR A 12 -6.46 17.65 12.53
N LEU A 13 -6.30 18.83 11.95
CA LEU A 13 -5.02 19.45 11.64
C LEU A 13 -4.59 20.25 12.86
N LEU A 14 -3.45 19.88 13.41
CA LEU A 14 -2.74 20.67 14.41
C LEU A 14 -1.74 21.55 13.68
N THR A 15 -1.82 22.86 13.87
CA THR A 15 -0.80 23.80 13.39
C THR A 15 -0.16 24.42 14.62
N VAL A 16 1.12 24.15 14.81
CA VAL A 16 1.89 24.66 15.95
C VAL A 16 3.05 25.45 15.41
N GLU A 17 3.10 26.72 15.75
CA GLU A 17 4.28 27.54 15.55
C GLU A 17 5.26 27.23 16.68
N LEU A 18 6.34 26.52 16.35
CA LEU A 18 7.29 26.03 17.35
C LEU A 18 8.20 27.14 17.90
N GLY A 19 8.23 28.30 17.23
CA GLY A 19 8.91 29.51 17.68
C GLY A 19 10.41 29.30 17.91
N TYR A 20 11.15 28.98 16.85
CA TYR A 20 12.62 28.95 16.85
C TYR A 20 13.16 30.14 16.07
N ASP A 21 14.27 30.71 16.52
CA ASP A 21 14.99 31.75 15.77
C ASP A 21 15.83 31.14 14.63
N ALA A 22 16.44 32.01 13.82
CA ALA A 22 17.29 31.59 12.70
C ALA A 22 18.51 30.76 13.14
N GLN A 23 18.87 30.80 14.42
CA GLN A 23 19.96 30.03 15.03
C GLN A 23 19.48 28.72 15.68
N GLY A 24 18.19 28.38 15.56
CA GLY A 24 17.60 27.16 16.10
C GLY A 24 17.34 27.22 17.61
N LYS A 25 17.44 28.40 18.24
CA LYS A 25 17.11 28.58 19.65
C LYS A 25 15.62 28.85 19.81
N ARG A 26 15.04 28.23 20.84
CA ARG A 26 13.62 28.32 21.14
C ARG A 26 13.29 29.72 21.67
N VAL A 27 12.48 30.46 20.92
CA VAL A 27 11.98 31.82 21.20
C VAL A 27 10.78 31.78 22.14
N ILE A 28 9.95 30.74 22.02
CA ILE A 28 8.79 30.53 22.91
C ILE A 28 9.23 29.64 24.08
N LYS A 29 9.32 30.21 25.28
CA LYS A 29 9.73 29.49 26.51
C LYS A 29 8.77 28.35 26.85
N ASP A 30 7.46 28.58 26.73
CA ASP A 30 6.43 27.61 27.11
C ASP A 30 5.97 26.73 25.95
N ASN A 31 5.27 25.63 26.26
CA ASN A 31 4.68 24.79 25.22
C ASN A 31 3.43 25.51 24.65
N PRO A 32 3.41 25.86 23.34
CA PRO A 32 2.26 26.53 22.72
C PRO A 32 0.98 25.68 22.71
N MET A 33 1.07 24.39 23.03
CA MET A 33 -0.07 23.48 23.20
C MET A 33 -0.70 23.51 24.60
N ASN A 34 -0.09 24.20 25.57
CA ASN A 34 -0.66 24.32 26.92
C ASN A 34 -2.03 24.99 26.85
N GLY A 35 -3.06 24.33 27.38
CA GLY A 35 -4.45 24.82 27.36
C GLY A 35 -5.30 24.40 26.16
N VAL A 36 -4.70 23.80 25.11
CA VAL A 36 -5.47 23.26 23.97
C VAL A 36 -6.15 21.96 24.40
N LYS A 37 -7.48 21.97 24.45
CA LYS A 37 -8.27 20.77 24.79
C LYS A 37 -8.22 19.77 23.63
N LYS A 38 -7.75 18.55 23.93
CA LYS A 38 -7.79 17.42 22.98
C LYS A 38 -9.27 17.13 22.63
N PRO A 39 -9.62 16.96 21.34
CA PRO A 39 -10.95 16.52 20.97
C PRO A 39 -11.30 15.20 21.67
N LYS A 40 -12.56 15.04 22.10
CA LYS A 40 -13.01 13.78 22.69
C LYS A 40 -12.80 12.64 21.70
N GLU A 41 -12.02 11.64 22.10
CA GLU A 41 -11.89 10.40 21.35
C GLU A 41 -13.23 9.67 21.42
N LYS A 42 -13.80 9.34 20.25
CA LYS A 42 -14.88 8.36 20.21
C LYS A 42 -14.27 7.00 20.50
N ALA A 43 -15.01 6.12 21.17
CA ALA A 43 -14.61 4.74 21.39
C ALA A 43 -14.11 4.16 20.06
N THR A 44 -12.84 3.75 20.04
CA THR A 44 -12.28 2.99 18.93
C THR A 44 -13.09 1.71 18.81
N ARG A 45 -13.63 1.43 17.63
CA ARG A 45 -14.18 0.11 17.33
C ARG A 45 -13.06 -0.90 17.53
N GLU A 46 -13.35 -1.99 18.23
CA GLU A 46 -12.43 -3.12 18.27
C GLU A 46 -12.23 -3.62 16.84
N ILE A 47 -10.98 -3.87 16.47
CA ILE A 47 -10.64 -4.41 15.16
C ILE A 47 -10.87 -5.91 15.26
N GLU A 48 -11.91 -6.40 14.61
CA GLU A 48 -12.11 -7.84 14.40
C GLU A 48 -11.00 -8.37 13.50
N VAL A 49 -10.36 -9.44 13.95
CA VAL A 49 -9.28 -10.13 13.24
C VAL A 49 -9.76 -11.52 12.87
N TYR A 50 -9.29 -12.01 11.72
CA TYR A 50 -9.65 -13.35 11.27
C TYR A 50 -9.09 -14.42 12.20
N ASP A 51 -9.92 -15.39 12.55
CA ASP A 51 -9.47 -16.64 13.14
C ASP A 51 -8.98 -17.64 12.08
N GLU A 52 -8.41 -18.77 12.52
CA GLU A 52 -7.86 -19.79 11.63
C GLU A 52 -8.94 -20.41 10.72
N HIS A 53 -10.15 -20.59 11.24
CA HIS A 53 -11.26 -21.16 10.48
C HIS A 53 -11.77 -20.18 9.42
N GLU A 54 -11.87 -18.89 9.74
CA GLU A 54 -12.21 -17.83 8.79
C GLU A 54 -11.13 -17.68 7.71
N VAL A 55 -9.85 -17.80 8.07
CA VAL A 55 -8.75 -17.85 7.08
C VAL A 55 -8.90 -19.06 6.16
N GLN A 56 -9.27 -20.22 6.68
CA GLN A 56 -9.51 -21.41 5.86
C GLN A 56 -10.72 -21.22 4.93
N GLN A 57 -11.80 -20.61 5.41
CA GLN A 57 -12.96 -20.26 4.58
C GLN A 57 -12.61 -19.27 3.48
N LEU A 58 -11.83 -18.23 3.81
CA LEU A 58 -11.34 -17.25 2.85
C LEU A 58 -10.48 -17.90 1.77
N THR A 59 -9.49 -18.72 2.16
CA THR A 59 -8.61 -19.39 1.20
C THR A 59 -9.37 -20.34 0.28
N ASN A 60 -10.37 -21.07 0.81
CA ASN A 60 -11.27 -21.92 0.01
C ASN A 60 -12.13 -21.10 -0.97
N ALA A 61 -12.63 -19.93 -0.55
CA ALA A 61 -13.40 -19.06 -1.43
C ALA A 61 -12.55 -18.53 -2.60
N LEU A 62 -11.28 -18.19 -2.34
CA LEU A 62 -10.34 -17.69 -3.35
C LEU A 62 -10.02 -18.72 -4.45
N GLU A 63 -10.26 -20.01 -4.24
CA GLU A 63 -10.07 -21.04 -5.28
C GLU A 63 -10.99 -20.85 -6.49
N LYS A 64 -12.14 -20.18 -6.30
CA LYS A 64 -13.12 -19.90 -7.37
C LYS A 64 -12.90 -18.54 -8.03
N GLU A 65 -11.99 -17.73 -7.49
CA GLU A 65 -11.73 -16.37 -7.94
C GLU A 65 -10.65 -16.34 -9.04
N PRO A 66 -10.60 -15.27 -9.87
CA PRO A 66 -9.52 -15.08 -10.81
C PRO A 66 -8.16 -15.13 -10.13
N LEU A 67 -7.19 -15.82 -10.75
CA LEU A 67 -5.86 -16.07 -10.17
C LEU A 67 -5.17 -14.81 -9.65
N ARG A 68 -5.37 -13.67 -10.33
CA ARG A 68 -4.88 -12.36 -9.91
C ARG A 68 -5.35 -11.97 -8.50
N PHE A 69 -6.64 -12.10 -8.20
CA PHE A 69 -7.21 -11.73 -6.90
C PHE A 69 -6.87 -12.75 -5.83
N LYS A 70 -6.84 -14.04 -6.17
CA LYS A 70 -6.30 -15.08 -5.30
C LYS A 70 -4.88 -14.74 -4.83
N VAL A 71 -3.97 -14.46 -5.76
CA VAL A 71 -2.58 -14.10 -5.44
C VAL A 71 -2.52 -12.82 -4.61
N LEU A 72 -3.32 -11.80 -4.96
CA LEU A 72 -3.37 -10.53 -4.24
C LEU A 72 -3.75 -10.72 -2.78
N VAL A 73 -4.85 -11.42 -2.50
CA VAL A 73 -5.35 -11.63 -1.15
C VAL A 73 -4.42 -12.55 -0.35
N MET A 74 -3.93 -13.63 -0.94
CA MET A 74 -2.95 -14.52 -0.29
C MET A 74 -1.68 -13.78 0.10
N LEU A 75 -1.17 -12.91 -0.79
CA LEU A 75 0.03 -12.14 -0.52
C LEU A 75 -0.22 -11.10 0.58
N ALA A 76 -1.40 -10.45 0.61
CA ALA A 76 -1.81 -9.56 1.69
C ALA A 76 -1.85 -10.29 3.05
N LEU A 77 -2.44 -11.49 3.08
CA LEU A 77 -2.59 -12.31 4.28
C LEU A 77 -1.24 -12.77 4.83
N ILE A 78 -0.34 -13.24 3.97
CA ILE A 78 0.96 -13.80 4.37
C ILE A 78 1.96 -12.72 4.75
N THR A 79 1.99 -11.60 4.01
CA THR A 79 3.05 -10.59 4.15
C THR A 79 2.66 -9.40 5.02
N GLY A 80 1.37 -9.21 5.29
CA GLY A 80 0.85 -8.01 5.96
C GLY A 80 1.12 -6.71 5.20
N MET A 81 1.41 -6.79 3.89
CA MET A 81 1.65 -5.60 3.07
C MET A 81 0.43 -4.68 3.06
N ARG A 82 0.69 -3.37 3.17
CA ARG A 82 -0.38 -2.38 3.05
C ARG A 82 -0.92 -2.39 1.63
N ARG A 83 -2.22 -2.12 1.47
CA ARG A 83 -2.87 -2.06 0.15
C ARG A 83 -2.11 -1.23 -0.89
N GLY A 84 -1.57 -0.07 -0.51
CA GLY A 84 -0.78 0.75 -1.43
C GLY A 84 0.57 0.13 -1.81
N GLU A 85 1.19 -0.65 -0.92
CA GLU A 85 2.42 -1.41 -1.20
C GLU A 85 2.12 -2.55 -2.18
N LEU A 86 0.98 -3.26 -2.03
CA LEU A 86 0.52 -4.30 -2.97
C LEU A 86 0.25 -3.73 -4.37
N VAL A 87 -0.53 -2.66 -4.45
CA VAL A 87 -0.89 -2.00 -5.73
C VAL A 87 0.34 -1.42 -6.43
N GLY A 88 1.32 -0.94 -5.66
CA GLY A 88 2.59 -0.43 -6.18
C GLY A 88 3.68 -1.47 -6.41
N LEU A 89 3.40 -2.76 -6.20
CA LEU A 89 4.41 -3.81 -6.32
C LEU A 89 4.75 -4.06 -7.81
N GLU A 90 6.04 -4.04 -8.14
CA GLU A 90 6.55 -4.35 -9.48
C GLU A 90 7.34 -5.66 -9.48
N TRP A 91 7.31 -6.38 -10.62
CA TRP A 91 8.01 -7.67 -10.76
C TRP A 91 9.52 -7.56 -10.50
N LYS A 92 10.14 -6.42 -10.83
CA LYS A 92 11.57 -6.14 -10.53
C LYS A 92 11.91 -6.10 -9.03
N HIS A 93 10.90 -6.06 -8.16
CA HIS A 93 11.04 -6.05 -6.71
C HIS A 93 10.70 -7.40 -6.06
N VAL A 94 10.37 -8.41 -6.86
CA VAL A 94 10.02 -9.76 -6.41
C VAL A 94 11.11 -10.73 -6.86
N ASP A 95 11.90 -11.20 -5.91
CA ASP A 95 12.88 -12.26 -6.13
C ASP A 95 12.21 -13.63 -5.86
N LEU A 96 11.89 -14.35 -6.93
CA LEU A 96 11.25 -15.67 -6.85
C LEU A 96 12.24 -16.82 -6.63
N ASN A 97 13.55 -16.55 -6.74
CA ASN A 97 14.58 -17.55 -6.48
C ASN A 97 14.87 -17.59 -4.98
N GLU A 98 15.09 -16.43 -4.40
CA GLU A 98 15.31 -16.28 -2.95
C GLU A 98 14.01 -16.23 -2.15
N GLY A 99 12.86 -16.05 -2.82
CA GLY A 99 11.56 -15.91 -2.18
C GLY A 99 11.44 -14.62 -1.36
N ILE A 100 11.91 -13.49 -1.90
CA ILE A 100 11.97 -12.21 -1.19
C ILE A 100 11.22 -11.12 -1.95
N ILE A 101 10.37 -10.37 -1.25
CA ILE A 101 9.76 -9.14 -1.76
C ILE A 101 10.47 -7.92 -1.16
N HIS A 102 10.87 -7.00 -2.02
CA HIS A 102 11.45 -5.73 -1.64
C HIS A 102 10.40 -4.62 -1.66
N ILE A 103 10.05 -4.07 -0.51
CA ILE A 103 9.11 -2.95 -0.40
C ILE A 103 9.85 -1.65 -0.69
N LYS A 104 9.70 -1.12 -1.91
CA LYS A 104 10.40 0.08 -2.40
C LYS A 104 9.48 1.28 -2.64
N GLN A 105 8.20 1.03 -2.84
CA GLN A 105 7.23 2.08 -3.18
C GLN A 105 5.83 1.72 -2.71
N SER A 106 4.95 2.72 -2.74
CA SER A 106 3.52 2.53 -2.52
C SER A 106 2.71 3.48 -3.40
N ILE A 107 1.52 3.04 -3.80
CA ILE A 107 0.53 3.87 -4.47
C ILE A 107 -0.62 4.10 -3.48
N PRO A 108 -0.61 5.22 -2.73
CA PRO A 108 -1.70 5.57 -1.83
C PRO A 108 -2.94 6.06 -2.59
N ILE A 109 -4.06 6.21 -1.87
CA ILE A 109 -5.20 7.01 -2.36
C ILE A 109 -4.72 8.43 -2.59
N ALA A 110 -4.81 8.92 -3.82
CA ALA A 110 -4.63 10.33 -4.11
C ALA A 110 -5.98 11.06 -3.98
N ALA A 111 -5.93 12.33 -3.55
CA ALA A 111 -7.13 13.13 -3.33
C ALA A 111 -7.86 13.51 -4.63
N ASP A 112 -7.15 13.46 -5.76
CA ASP A 112 -7.59 13.75 -7.12
C ASP A 112 -7.87 12.48 -7.96
N GLY A 113 -7.73 11.29 -7.36
CA GLY A 113 -7.96 10.01 -8.04
C GLY A 113 -6.83 9.57 -8.98
N VAL A 114 -5.75 10.35 -9.12
CA VAL A 114 -4.61 9.98 -9.98
C VAL A 114 -3.61 9.14 -9.18
N PRO A 115 -3.22 7.93 -9.63
CA PRO A 115 -2.24 7.12 -8.94
C PRO A 115 -0.89 7.85 -8.85
N VAL A 116 -0.49 8.27 -7.65
CA VAL A 116 0.85 8.87 -7.42
C VAL A 116 1.74 7.82 -6.80
N ILE A 117 2.79 7.42 -7.52
CA ILE A 117 3.82 6.53 -6.96
C ILE A 117 4.63 7.31 -5.93
N LYS A 118 4.55 6.90 -4.67
CA LYS A 118 5.41 7.43 -3.61
C LYS A 118 6.54 6.46 -3.34
N THR A 119 7.76 6.91 -3.61
CA THR A 119 8.97 6.24 -3.13
C THR A 119 9.01 6.31 -1.61
N SER A 120 9.57 5.27 -1.00
CA SER A 120 9.70 5.17 0.43
C SER A 120 10.79 6.18 0.88
N LYS A 121 10.36 7.37 1.34
CA LYS A 121 11.20 8.59 1.50
C LYS A 121 12.32 8.49 2.54
N THR A 122 12.49 7.37 3.24
CA THR A 122 13.53 7.20 4.28
C THR A 122 14.15 5.80 4.20
N LYS A 123 15.45 5.66 4.49
CA LYS A 123 16.16 4.37 4.51
C LYS A 123 15.44 3.29 5.35
N ASN A 124 14.76 3.68 6.43
CA ASN A 124 13.98 2.77 7.30
C ASN A 124 12.67 2.24 6.68
N SER A 125 12.20 2.84 5.58
CA SER A 125 10.95 2.43 4.93
C SER A 125 11.14 1.38 3.83
N VAL A 126 12.40 1.04 3.53
CA VAL A 126 12.77 -0.08 2.66
C VAL A 126 12.90 -1.33 3.54
N ARG A 127 11.98 -2.29 3.37
CA ARG A 127 12.02 -3.58 4.06
C ARG A 127 11.96 -4.73 3.07
N GLN A 128 12.51 -5.88 3.47
CA GLN A 128 12.38 -7.14 2.77
C GLN A 128 11.39 -8.04 3.51
N ILE A 129 10.61 -8.82 2.77
CA ILE A 129 9.68 -9.81 3.32
C ILE A 129 10.02 -11.16 2.69
N SER A 130 10.31 -12.15 3.53
CA SER A 130 10.53 -13.53 3.08
C SER A 130 9.18 -14.22 2.82
N LEU A 131 9.13 -15.03 1.77
CA LEU A 131 7.95 -15.74 1.31
C LEU A 131 8.07 -17.25 1.59
N PRO A 132 7.01 -17.89 2.11
CA PRO A 132 6.92 -19.34 2.12
C PRO A 132 6.99 -19.93 0.71
N ALA A 133 7.54 -21.14 0.57
CA ALA A 133 7.68 -21.83 -0.72
C ALA A 133 6.33 -21.93 -1.48
N SER A 134 5.23 -22.20 -0.77
CA SER A 134 3.88 -22.25 -1.34
C SER A 134 3.45 -20.94 -2.00
N MET A 135 3.84 -19.79 -1.43
CA MET A 135 3.55 -18.48 -2.01
C MET A 135 4.46 -18.18 -3.21
N VAL A 136 5.71 -18.62 -3.17
CA VAL A 136 6.64 -18.52 -4.31
C VAL A 136 6.09 -19.31 -5.50
N ASP A 137 5.61 -20.53 -5.28
CA ASP A 137 5.02 -21.37 -6.33
C ASP A 137 3.75 -20.74 -6.92
N LEU A 138 2.89 -20.16 -6.06
CA LEU A 138 1.71 -19.44 -6.49
C LEU A 138 2.08 -18.20 -7.32
N LEU A 139 3.11 -17.44 -6.93
CA LEU A 139 3.61 -16.30 -7.69
C LEU A 139 4.22 -16.71 -9.02
N LYS A 140 4.95 -17.83 -9.09
CA LYS A 140 5.49 -18.38 -10.34
C LYS A 140 4.36 -18.72 -11.31
N LYS A 141 3.33 -19.42 -10.84
CA LYS A 141 2.11 -19.72 -11.64
C LYS A 141 1.45 -18.44 -12.14
N TYR A 142 1.30 -17.45 -11.26
CA TYR A 142 0.72 -16.16 -11.63
C TYR A 142 1.58 -15.38 -12.63
N ARG A 143 2.91 -15.41 -12.50
CA ARG A 143 3.82 -14.75 -13.45
C ARG A 143 3.68 -15.30 -14.86
N VAL A 144 3.49 -16.62 -15.00
CA VAL A 144 3.22 -17.24 -16.31
C VAL A 144 1.90 -16.72 -16.89
N HIS A 145 0.83 -16.71 -16.09
CA HIS A 145 -0.47 -16.16 -16.51
C HIS A 145 -0.36 -14.69 -16.93
N TYR A 146 0.34 -13.86 -16.14
CA TYR A 146 0.59 -12.46 -16.43
C TYR A 146 1.31 -12.27 -17.78
N LEU A 147 2.37 -13.04 -18.04
CA LEU A 147 3.11 -12.95 -19.30
C LEU A 147 2.25 -13.37 -20.51
N GLN A 148 1.39 -14.38 -20.34
CA GLN A 148 0.42 -14.78 -21.37
C GLN A 148 -0.61 -13.69 -21.66
N GLU A 149 -1.15 -13.03 -20.63
CA GLU A 149 -2.05 -11.88 -20.80
C GLU A 149 -1.33 -10.73 -21.52
N LYS A 150 -0.11 -10.40 -21.09
CA LYS A 150 0.71 -9.34 -21.69
C LYS A 150 0.98 -9.59 -23.18
N MET A 151 1.35 -10.82 -23.56
CA MET A 151 1.61 -11.17 -24.95
C MET A 151 0.37 -11.05 -25.85
N LYS A 152 -0.84 -11.27 -25.31
CA LYS A 152 -2.09 -11.09 -26.07
C LYS A 152 -2.42 -9.62 -26.36
N LEU A 153 -1.80 -8.70 -25.62
CA LEU A 153 -2.15 -7.28 -25.60
C LEU A 153 -1.10 -6.40 -26.31
N LEU A 154 -0.19 -7.00 -27.10
CA LEU A 154 0.96 -6.34 -27.76
C LEU A 154 0.64 -4.99 -28.44
N ASP A 155 -0.56 -4.78 -28.99
CA ASP A 155 -0.96 -3.53 -29.65
C ASP A 155 -1.50 -2.42 -28.72
N ARG A 156 -1.79 -2.72 -27.44
CA ARG A 156 -2.45 -1.79 -26.49
C ARG A 156 -1.75 -1.67 -25.13
N TRP A 157 -0.59 -2.29 -24.98
CA TRP A 157 0.22 -2.07 -23.79
C TRP A 157 0.82 -0.68 -23.90
N ASP A 158 0.41 0.24 -23.01
CA ASP A 158 0.82 1.64 -23.07
C ASP A 158 2.34 1.72 -22.85
N GLU A 159 3.11 1.81 -23.93
CA GLU A 159 4.54 2.09 -23.91
C GLU A 159 4.84 3.57 -23.54
N GLY A 160 3.80 4.37 -23.29
CA GLY A 160 3.83 5.82 -23.13
C GLY A 160 4.34 6.36 -21.79
N ASN A 161 5.25 5.69 -21.09
CA ASN A 161 5.98 6.29 -19.97
C ASN A 161 7.47 5.97 -20.02
N GLU A 162 8.29 6.98 -19.72
CA GLU A 162 9.76 6.99 -19.80
C GLU A 162 10.48 5.91 -18.96
N GLU A 163 9.73 5.16 -18.12
CA GLU A 163 10.19 3.94 -17.47
C GLU A 163 9.19 2.80 -17.75
N LYS A 164 9.63 1.74 -18.45
CA LYS A 164 8.86 0.50 -18.65
C LYS A 164 8.63 -0.18 -17.29
N ARG A 165 7.53 0.16 -16.62
CA ARG A 165 7.12 -0.41 -15.33
C ARG A 165 6.27 -1.65 -15.53
N GLU A 166 6.50 -2.66 -14.70
CA GLU A 166 5.77 -3.92 -14.73
C GLU A 166 5.15 -4.21 -13.37
N PHE A 167 3.93 -3.74 -13.18
CA PHE A 167 3.19 -3.98 -11.94
C PHE A 167 2.74 -5.44 -11.86
N VAL A 168 2.95 -6.05 -10.69
CA VAL A 168 2.50 -7.42 -10.40
C VAL A 168 0.97 -7.49 -10.54
N PHE A 169 0.27 -6.46 -10.08
CA PHE A 169 -1.17 -6.32 -10.27
C PHE A 169 -1.45 -5.12 -11.17
N SER A 170 -1.68 -5.38 -12.45
CA SER A 170 -1.97 -4.38 -13.47
C SER A 170 -3.35 -4.58 -14.11
N ASN A 171 -3.85 -3.52 -14.73
CA ASN A 171 -4.95 -3.57 -15.67
C ASN A 171 -4.43 -4.04 -17.05
N PRO A 172 -5.31 -4.40 -18.01
CA PRO A 172 -4.89 -4.82 -19.35
C PRO A 172 -4.06 -3.79 -20.14
N ASP A 173 -4.11 -2.51 -19.77
CA ASP A 173 -3.32 -1.43 -20.36
C ASP A 173 -1.89 -1.34 -19.77
N GLY A 174 -1.55 -2.20 -18.81
CA GLY A 174 -0.26 -2.22 -18.12
C GLY A 174 -0.14 -1.25 -16.94
N LYS A 175 -1.14 -0.40 -16.71
CA LYS A 175 -1.18 0.52 -15.56
C LYS A 175 -1.49 -0.25 -14.27
N PRO A 176 -1.08 0.25 -13.09
CA PRO A 176 -1.38 -0.42 -11.84
C PRO A 176 -2.90 -0.49 -11.63
N ILE A 177 -3.38 -1.55 -10.97
CA ILE A 177 -4.80 -1.63 -10.61
C ILE A 177 -5.20 -0.43 -9.75
N TYR A 178 -6.45 0.01 -9.89
CA TYR A 178 -6.94 1.12 -9.07
C TYR A 178 -6.96 0.74 -7.59
N PHE A 179 -6.66 1.70 -6.72
CA PHE A 179 -6.47 1.45 -5.29
C PHE A 179 -7.67 0.80 -4.58
N SER A 180 -8.91 1.06 -5.04
CA SER A 180 -10.12 0.43 -4.45
C SER A 180 -10.43 -0.97 -4.98
N ARG A 181 -9.77 -1.38 -6.07
CA ARG A 181 -10.05 -2.66 -6.75
C ARG A 181 -9.79 -3.89 -5.88
N PRO A 182 -8.73 -3.94 -5.05
CA PRO A 182 -8.55 -5.00 -4.06
C PRO A 182 -9.69 -5.19 -3.05
N THR A 183 -10.65 -4.25 -2.97
CA THR A 183 -11.76 -4.31 -2.02
C THR A 183 -13.14 -4.33 -2.69
N LYS A 184 -13.21 -4.26 -4.03
CA LYS A 184 -14.46 -4.07 -4.78
C LYS A 184 -14.43 -4.79 -6.14
N TRP A 185 -13.73 -5.91 -6.26
CA TRP A 185 -13.62 -6.62 -7.53
C TRP A 185 -14.86 -7.48 -7.81
#